data_AF-A0A9E5V7I6-F1
#
_entry.id   AF-A0A9E5V7I6-F1
#
_cell.length_a   1.000
_cell.length_b   1.000
_cell.length_c   1.000
_cell.angle_alpha   90.00
_cell.angle_beta   90.00
_cell.angle_gamma   90.00
#
_symmetry.space_group_name_H-M   'P 1'
#
loop_
_entity.id
_entity.type
_entity.pdbx_description
1 polymer ?
#
loop_
_entity_poly.entity_id
_entity_poly.type
_entity_poly.pdbx_seq_one_letter_code
_entity_poly.pdbx_strand_id
1 'polypeptide(L)'
;MEEDVYHTLVELGYVIRSQVGCSGYRIDLAVVDKNHPGEFLLGIECDGASYHNTPTARDRDRLRQQVLEKLGWNIHRIWSTDWFRNKPAQVLLLRERIQELQNNR
;
A
#
# COMPACT_ATOMS: atom_id res chain seq x y z
N MET A 1 9.98 -6.59 -5.68
CA MET A 1 8.52 -6.47 -5.83
C MET A 1 8.09 -5.01 -5.78
N GLU A 2 8.38 -4.27 -4.71
CA GLU A 2 7.97 -2.86 -4.55
C GLU A 2 8.21 -2.00 -5.79
N GLU A 3 9.40 -2.07 -6.37
CA GLU A 3 9.74 -1.35 -7.61
C GLU A 3 8.83 -1.72 -8.79
N ASP A 4 8.50 -3.00 -8.93
CA ASP A 4 7.59 -3.48 -9.98
C ASP A 4 6.14 -3.01 -9.74
N VAL A 5 5.69 -2.97 -8.48
CA VAL A 5 4.39 -2.38 -8.09
C VAL A 5 4.37 -0.89 -8.43
N TYR A 6 5.44 -0.16 -8.08
CA TYR A 6 5.60 1.26 -8.37
C TYR A 6 5.48 1.53 -9.88
N HIS A 7 6.29 0.85 -10.70
CA HIS A 7 6.28 1.05 -12.15
C HIS A 7 4.93 0.69 -12.77
N THR A 8 4.34 -0.42 -12.34
CA THR A 8 3.02 -0.84 -12.84
C THR A 8 1.96 0.24 -12.58
N LEU A 9 1.93 0.84 -11.37
CA LEU A 9 0.96 1.88 -11.06
C LEU A 9 1.25 3.20 -11.79
N VAL A 10 2.54 3.55 -11.98
CA VAL A 10 2.94 4.72 -12.76
C VAL A 10 2.54 4.56 -14.23
N GLU A 11 2.74 3.39 -14.83
CA GLU A 11 2.31 3.06 -16.19
C GLU A 11 0.78 3.12 -16.37
N LEU A 12 0.03 2.78 -15.32
CA LEU A 12 -1.42 2.97 -15.26
C LEU A 12 -1.85 4.44 -15.05
N GLY A 13 -0.90 5.36 -14.93
CA GLY A 13 -1.13 6.81 -14.84
C GLY A 13 -1.39 7.31 -13.42
N TYR A 14 -1.08 6.53 -12.38
CA TYR A 14 -1.16 6.99 -10.99
C TYR A 14 0.14 7.73 -10.59
N VAL A 15 0.01 8.71 -9.68
CA VAL A 15 1.16 9.39 -9.10
C VAL A 15 1.49 8.71 -7.77
N ILE A 16 2.68 8.11 -7.70
CA ILE A 16 3.11 7.31 -6.55
C ILE A 16 4.27 8.01 -5.83
N ARG A 17 4.20 8.06 -4.50
CA ARG A 17 5.32 8.44 -3.62
C ARG A 17 5.81 7.23 -2.86
N SER A 18 7.12 7.00 -2.87
CA SER A 18 7.74 5.94 -2.10
C SER A 18 8.12 6.44 -0.71
N GLN A 19 8.16 5.53 0.27
CA GLN A 19 8.76 5.75 1.59
C GLN A 19 8.07 6.90 2.36
N VAL A 20 6.74 6.90 2.38
CA VAL A 20 5.93 7.97 2.98
C VAL A 20 5.72 7.73 4.47
N GLY A 21 5.95 8.77 5.28
CA GLY A 21 5.81 8.74 6.74
C GLY A 21 7.11 9.11 7.45
N CYS A 22 7.10 9.06 8.78
CA CYS A 22 8.24 9.37 9.63
C CYS A 22 8.44 8.27 10.69
N SER A 23 9.69 8.02 11.07
CA SER A 23 10.06 7.10 12.15
C SER A 23 9.55 5.66 11.93
N GLY A 24 9.01 5.00 12.96
CA GLY A 24 8.61 3.58 12.93
C GLY A 24 7.33 3.25 12.16
N TYR A 25 6.70 4.21 11.48
CA TYR A 25 5.43 4.06 10.77
C TYR A 25 5.57 4.53 9.32
N ARG A 26 6.39 3.81 8.55
CA ARG A 26 6.63 4.08 7.13
C ARG A 26 5.74 3.20 6.25
N ILE A 27 5.19 3.82 5.21
CA ILE A 27 4.43 3.16 4.14
C ILE A 27 5.36 3.05 2.94
N ASP A 28 5.40 1.88 2.31
CA ASP A 28 6.35 1.59 1.24
C ASP A 28 6.05 2.44 0.01
N LEU A 29 4.78 2.48 -0.39
CA LEU A 29 4.28 3.28 -1.52
C LEU A 29 2.96 3.96 -1.14
N ALA A 30 2.71 5.16 -1.65
CA ALA A 30 1.44 5.87 -1.46
C ALA A 30 0.94 6.44 -2.78
N VAL A 31 -0.34 6.20 -3.06
CA VAL A 31 -1.07 6.77 -4.19
C VAL A 31 -1.52 8.18 -3.82
N VAL A 32 -1.09 9.17 -4.58
CA VAL A 32 -1.52 10.56 -4.40
C VAL A 32 -2.97 10.71 -4.86
N ASP A 33 -3.78 11.44 -4.10
CA ASP A 33 -5.12 11.80 -4.53
C ASP A 33 -5.04 12.90 -5.61
N LYS A 34 -5.54 12.58 -6.81
CA LYS A 34 -5.59 13.54 -7.93
C LYS A 34 -6.61 14.66 -7.70
N ASN A 35 -7.67 14.39 -6.93
CA ASN A 35 -8.73 15.35 -6.64
C ASN A 35 -8.34 16.29 -5.48
N HIS A 36 -7.42 15.85 -4.62
CA HIS A 36 -6.93 16.60 -3.47
C HIS A 36 -5.39 16.64 -3.44
N PRO A 37 -4.76 17.50 -4.27
CA PRO A 37 -3.31 17.59 -4.34
C PRO A 37 -2.68 17.91 -2.98
N GLY A 38 -1.76 17.07 -2.53
CA GLY A 38 -1.13 17.16 -1.21
C GLY A 38 -1.59 16.08 -0.23
N GLU A 39 -2.66 15.35 -0.58
CA GLU A 39 -3.14 14.20 0.19
C GLU A 39 -2.81 12.86 -0.47
N PHE A 40 -2.84 11.83 0.34
CA PHE A 40 -2.69 10.45 -0.10
C PHE A 40 -4.03 9.73 -0.02
N LEU A 41 -4.37 9.04 -1.11
CA LEU A 41 -5.59 8.27 -1.23
C LEU A 41 -5.44 6.89 -0.57
N LEU A 42 -4.32 6.22 -0.85
CA LEU A 42 -4.05 4.84 -0.47
C LEU A 42 -2.57 4.66 -0.14
N GLY A 43 -2.27 4.11 1.02
CA GLY A 43 -0.97 3.53 1.35
C GLY A 43 -0.92 2.06 0.92
N ILE A 44 0.19 1.65 0.34
CA ILE A 44 0.46 0.29 -0.10
C ILE A 44 1.65 -0.24 0.68
N GLU A 45 1.44 -1.40 1.28
CA GLU A 45 2.46 -2.14 2.02
C GLU A 45 2.84 -3.40 1.25
N CYS A 46 4.13 -3.57 1.03
CA CYS A 46 4.70 -4.76 0.43
C CYS A 46 5.34 -5.60 1.52
N ASP A 47 5.00 -6.88 1.61
CA ASP A 47 5.77 -7.78 2.48
C ASP A 47 7.19 -7.96 1.91
N GLY A 48 8.17 -7.93 2.82
CA GLY A 48 9.51 -8.43 2.52
C GLY A 48 9.52 -9.95 2.57
N ALA A 49 10.35 -10.58 1.73
CA ALA A 49 10.52 -12.05 1.60
C ALA A 49 10.94 -12.79 2.89
N SER A 50 11.01 -12.11 4.03
CA SER A 50 11.32 -12.65 5.36
C SER A 50 10.17 -12.34 6.32
N TYR A 51 9.01 -12.93 6.09
CA TYR A 51 7.93 -12.89 7.07
C TYR A 51 8.28 -13.81 8.25
N HIS A 52 8.89 -13.26 9.30
CA HIS A 52 9.14 -14.00 10.53
C HIS A 52 7.83 -14.24 11.29
N ASN A 53 7.38 -15.50 11.29
CA ASN A 53 6.26 -16.05 12.07
C ASN A 53 6.52 -16.02 13.60
N THR A 54 6.98 -14.91 14.16
CA THR A 54 7.07 -14.74 15.62
C THR A 54 5.82 -14.04 16.14
N PRO A 55 5.25 -14.46 17.28
CA PRO A 55 4.08 -13.81 17.89
C PRO A 55 4.25 -12.30 18.06
N THR A 56 5.48 -11.85 18.37
CA THR A 56 5.86 -10.44 18.51
C THR A 56 5.86 -9.65 17.19
N ALA A 57 5.93 -10.30 16.03
CA ALA A 57 5.76 -9.62 14.75
C ALA A 57 4.28 -9.31 14.46
N ARG A 58 3.37 -10.23 14.82
CA ARG A 58 1.92 -10.05 14.59
C ARG A 58 1.30 -8.92 15.42
N ASP A 59 1.67 -8.82 16.70
CA ASP A 59 1.13 -7.77 17.56
C ASP A 59 1.62 -6.38 17.12
N ARG A 60 2.88 -6.29 16.68
CA ARG A 60 3.44 -5.06 16.11
C ARG A 60 2.76 -4.67 14.80
N ASP A 61 2.53 -5.64 13.90
CA ASP A 61 1.82 -5.38 12.64
C ASP A 61 0.39 -4.91 12.88
N ARG A 62 -0.33 -5.55 13.82
CA ARG A 62 -1.69 -5.12 14.20
C ARG A 62 -1.71 -3.72 14.77
N LEU A 63 -0.80 -3.41 15.70
CA LEU A 63 -0.70 -2.07 16.29
C LEU A 63 -0.34 -1.04 15.22
N ARG A 64 0.55 -1.39 14.29
CA ARG A 64 0.95 -0.53 13.17
C ARG A 64 -0.23 -0.18 12.28
N GLN A 65 -0.98 -1.20 11.87
CA GLN A 65 -2.18 -1.01 11.07
C GLN A 65 -3.20 -0.12 11.79
N GLN A 66 -3.48 -0.39 13.07
CA GLN A 66 -4.42 0.42 13.86
C GLN A 66 -3.98 1.89 13.98
N VAL A 67 -2.68 2.15 14.13
CA VAL A 67 -2.16 3.54 14.20
C VAL A 67 -2.32 4.22 12.86
N LEU A 68 -1.96 3.57 11.75
CA LEU A 68 -2.11 4.15 10.41
C LEU A 68 -3.58 4.44 10.07
N GLU A 69 -4.48 3.50 10.38
CA GLU A 69 -5.92 3.69 10.19
C GLU A 69 -6.47 4.85 11.04
N LYS A 70 -6.02 4.98 12.30
CA LYS A 70 -6.38 6.13 13.16
C LYS A 70 -5.87 7.47 12.63
N LEU A 71 -4.76 7.46 11.89
CA LEU A 71 -4.24 8.64 11.18
C LEU A 71 -4.97 8.91 9.86
N GLY A 72 -6.03 8.14 9.54
CA GLY A 72 -6.85 8.32 8.35
C GLY A 72 -6.32 7.62 7.11
N TRP A 73 -5.30 6.75 7.23
CA TRP A 73 -4.78 6.02 6.08
C TRP A 73 -5.70 4.87 5.67
N ASN A 74 -6.00 4.81 4.37
CA ASN A 74 -6.41 3.57 3.74
C ASN A 74 -5.16 2.75 3.43
N ILE A 75 -5.07 1.52 3.92
CA ILE A 75 -3.92 0.64 3.69
C ILE A 75 -4.34 -0.56 2.82
N HIS A 76 -3.53 -0.88 1.82
CA HIS A 76 -3.65 -2.08 1.00
C HIS A 76 -2.34 -2.87 1.06
N ARG A 77 -2.41 -4.15 1.43
CA ARG A 77 -1.23 -5.01 1.54
C ARG A 77 -1.12 -5.92 0.33
N ILE A 78 0.08 -6.01 -0.24
CA ILE A 78 0.41 -6.91 -1.34
C ILE A 78 1.42 -7.93 -0.83
N TRP A 79 1.10 -9.20 -1.03
CA TRP A 79 2.01 -10.30 -0.72
C TRP A 79 2.90 -10.62 -1.93
N SER A 80 4.18 -10.82 -1.69
CA SER A 80 5.21 -11.10 -2.69
C SER A 80 4.92 -12.37 -3.44
N THR A 81 4.47 -13.40 -2.72
CA THR A 81 3.98 -14.65 -3.31
C THR A 81 2.81 -14.42 -4.26
N ASP A 82 1.84 -13.58 -3.90
CA ASP A 82 0.64 -13.34 -4.71
C ASP A 82 0.95 -12.47 -5.93
N TRP A 83 1.81 -11.46 -5.76
CA TRP A 83 2.28 -10.61 -6.84
C TRP A 83 3.02 -11.41 -7.90
N PHE A 84 3.98 -12.25 -7.50
CA PHE A 84 4.73 -13.07 -8.46
C PHE A 84 3.91 -14.21 -9.04
N ARG A 85 2.95 -14.76 -8.28
CA ARG A 85 2.08 -15.85 -8.76
C ARG A 85 1.02 -15.36 -9.76
N ASN A 86 0.40 -14.21 -9.51
CA ASN A 86 -0.65 -13.67 -10.37
C ASN A 86 -0.71 -12.13 -10.31
N LYS A 87 0.33 -11.50 -10.87
CA LYS A 87 0.43 -10.04 -11.01
C LYS A 87 -0.83 -9.41 -11.63
N PRO A 88 -1.41 -9.91 -12.74
CA PRO A 88 -2.60 -9.30 -13.33
C PRO A 88 -3.79 -9.21 -12.37
N ALA A 89 -4.03 -10.25 -11.56
CA ALA A 89 -5.10 -10.22 -10.56
C ALA A 89 -4.82 -9.19 -9.45
N GLN A 90 -3.58 -9.11 -8.95
CA GLN A 90 -3.22 -8.12 -7.92
C GLN A 90 -3.34 -6.68 -8.45
N VAL A 91 -2.97 -6.45 -9.70
CA VAL A 91 -3.14 -5.15 -10.37
C VAL A 91 -4.62 -4.78 -10.48
N LEU A 92 -5.49 -5.73 -10.82
CA LEU A 92 -6.94 -5.49 -10.87
C LEU A 92 -7.47 -5.07 -9.50
N LEU A 93 -7.14 -5.82 -8.44
CA LEU A 93 -7.56 -5.51 -7.07
C LEU A 93 -7.09 -4.12 -6.61
N LEU A 94 -5.84 -3.74 -6.93
CA LEU A 94 -5.33 -2.41 -6.64
C LEU A 94 -6.13 -1.32 -7.36
N ARG A 95 -6.42 -1.49 -8.65
CA ARG A 95 -7.18 -0.52 -9.43
C ARG A 95 -8.59 -0.35 -8.90
N GLU A 96 -9.27 -1.46 -8.62
CA GLU A 96 -10.61 -1.45 -8.02
C GLU A 96 -10.60 -0.73 -6.68
N ARG A 97 -9.62 -1.01 -5.82
CA ARG A 97 -9.50 -0.35 -4.52
C ARG A 97 -9.23 1.15 -4.65
N ILE A 98 -8.36 1.57 -5.56
CA ILE A 98 -8.11 2.99 -5.83
C ILE A 98 -9.39 3.67 -6.30
N GLN A 99 -10.12 3.06 -7.23
CA GLN A 99 -11.35 3.64 -7.78
C GLN A 99 -12.46 3.74 -6.74
N GLU A 100 -12.63 2.73 -5.88
CA GLU A 100 -13.55 2.75 -4.76
C GLU A 100 -13.27 3.94 -3.82
N LEU A 101 -12.00 4.14 -3.45
CA LEU A 101 -11.59 5.23 -2.57
C LEU A 101 -11.77 6.61 -3.22
N GLN A 102 -11.57 6.72 -4.53
CA GLN A 102 -11.85 7.96 -5.27
C GLN A 102 -13.33 8.31 -5.29
N ASN A 103 -14.21 7.30 -5.37
CA ASN A 103 -15.66 7.51 -5.41
C ASN A 103 -16.28 7.82 -4.04
N ASN A 104 -15.64 7.36 -2.96
CA ASN A 104 -16.12 7.52 -1.58
C ASN A 104 -15.57 8.77 -0.87
N ARG A 105 -14.79 9.60 -1.56
CA ARG A 105 -14.24 10.86 -1.05
C ARG A 105 -15.14 12.05 -1.36
#